data_AF-J0LBX9-F1
#
_entry.id   AF-J0LBX9-F1
#
_cell.length_a   1.000
_cell.length_b   1.000
_cell.length_c   1.000
_cell.angle_alpha   90.00
_cell.angle_beta   90.00
_cell.angle_gamma   90.00
#
_symmetry.space_group_name_H-M   'P 1'
#
loop_
_entity.id
_entity.type
_entity.pdbx_description
1 polymer ?
#
loop_
_entity_poly.entity_id
_entity_poly.type
_entity_poly.pdbx_seq_one_letter_code
_entity_poly.pdbx_strand_id
1 'polypeptide(L)'
;MLIKFLLIFLSATTLIFSKSSLKDVDSKLKKYNSELAEVSQRLKKEERDLVDLKEELKKLQAEITRGRSKFNKEKKELEKYSKDKDSLFQKQLAVRKMAIETSAKLVSLSVVLEEGQSATLDSVILDEAFKTLFKQKSGELEKITENLSKRQEAIGNLEKVVGELQSGIHTVEQKRDAVLKKKKELAYRVGKLKKDKENYFHRIKEIEKEQKRIRAEIDKATRLQKEKENRKTSSSSSKYQVKKIDSSYQKEQVRRYRKKKTISPLDGYEVIKTFGTYKDPIYKIKLFNSYILLQPRVPNAKVRNIFNGKVSLVKDDAIFGKLVVVEHYNGLQTVYAHLSKFAPNIETGKKIKKGALIGRVNQDLYLEIMEGRFHINPLQVIE
;
A
#
# COMPACT_ATOMS: atom_id res chain seq x y z
N MET A 1 53.36 -0.52 49.74
CA MET A 1 53.16 0.14 48.42
C MET A 1 52.43 -0.73 47.39
N LEU A 2 52.59 -2.08 47.40
CA LEU A 2 51.99 -2.98 46.41
C LEU A 2 50.45 -3.02 46.36
N ILE A 3 49.75 -2.96 47.51
CA ILE A 3 48.26 -3.00 47.55
C ILE A 3 47.63 -1.76 46.88
N LYS A 4 48.30 -0.60 46.93
CA LYS A 4 47.84 0.63 46.26
C LYS A 4 47.99 0.56 44.74
N PHE A 5 48.97 -0.18 44.21
CA PHE A 5 49.17 -0.37 42.76
C PHE A 5 48.16 -1.38 42.19
N LEU A 6 47.87 -2.47 42.91
CA LEU A 6 46.91 -3.50 42.50
C LEU A 6 45.48 -2.95 42.34
N LEU A 7 45.04 -2.09 43.27
CA LEU A 7 43.72 -1.43 43.23
C LEU A 7 43.58 -0.36 42.14
N ILE A 8 44.68 0.22 41.66
CA ILE A 8 44.67 1.19 40.55
C ILE A 8 44.58 0.45 39.22
N PHE A 9 45.37 -0.63 39.05
CA PHE A 9 45.35 -1.48 37.87
C PHE A 9 43.97 -2.12 37.66
N LEU A 10 43.34 -2.64 38.73
CA LEU A 10 42.01 -3.25 38.68
C LEU A 10 40.90 -2.27 38.25
N SER A 11 41.04 -0.98 38.59
CA SER A 11 40.08 0.08 38.23
C SER A 11 40.26 0.61 36.80
N ALA A 12 41.49 0.57 36.28
CA ALA A 12 41.79 0.98 34.91
C ALA A 12 41.42 -0.13 33.91
N THR A 13 41.68 -1.40 34.24
CA THR A 13 41.31 -2.55 33.40
C THR A 13 39.79 -2.71 33.30
N THR A 14 39.05 -2.52 34.40
CA THR A 14 37.58 -2.50 34.40
C THR A 14 37.02 -1.37 33.55
N LEU A 15 37.59 -0.16 33.60
CA LEU A 15 37.16 0.96 32.76
C LEU A 15 37.42 0.71 31.26
N ILE A 16 38.56 0.13 30.90
CA ILE A 16 38.89 -0.23 29.51
C ILE A 16 37.92 -1.33 29.02
N PHE A 17 37.67 -2.35 29.84
CA PHE A 17 36.74 -3.43 29.53
C PHE A 17 35.30 -2.92 29.35
N SER A 18 34.78 -2.11 30.27
CA SER A 18 33.43 -1.53 30.14
C SER A 18 33.31 -0.60 28.92
N LYS A 19 34.35 0.17 28.57
CA LYS A 19 34.36 0.98 27.33
C LYS A 19 34.36 0.13 26.06
N SER A 20 35.06 -1.00 26.06
CA SER A 20 35.05 -1.97 24.95
C SER A 20 33.68 -2.63 24.82
N SER A 21 33.11 -3.08 25.94
CA SER A 21 31.75 -3.64 26.01
C SER A 21 30.69 -2.64 25.53
N LEU A 22 30.83 -1.35 25.87
CA LEU A 22 29.94 -0.30 25.37
C LEU A 22 29.99 -0.17 23.85
N LYS A 23 31.17 -0.26 23.22
CA LYS A 23 31.30 -0.24 21.75
C LYS A 23 30.63 -1.44 21.09
N ASP A 24 30.76 -2.63 21.66
CA ASP A 24 30.09 -3.83 21.16
C ASP A 24 28.55 -3.68 21.25
N VAL A 25 28.04 -3.20 22.39
CA VAL A 25 26.61 -2.92 22.59
C VAL A 25 26.10 -1.84 21.63
N ASP A 26 26.86 -0.76 21.40
CA ASP A 26 26.52 0.27 20.41
C ASP A 26 26.46 -0.30 18.99
N SER A 27 27.38 -1.22 18.65
CA SER A 27 27.40 -1.88 17.34
C SER A 27 26.19 -2.79 17.14
N LYS A 28 25.81 -3.57 18.18
CA LYS A 28 24.61 -4.41 18.19
C LYS A 28 23.35 -3.56 18.05
N LEU A 29 23.27 -2.45 18.78
CA LEU A 29 22.15 -1.52 18.71
C LEU A 29 22.00 -0.91 17.31
N LYS A 30 23.11 -0.52 16.67
CA LYS A 30 23.11 -0.05 15.28
C LYS A 30 22.62 -1.12 14.30
N LYS A 31 23.11 -2.36 14.44
CA LYS A 31 22.69 -3.50 13.61
C LYS A 31 21.19 -3.76 13.73
N TYR A 32 20.68 -3.92 14.96
CA TYR A 32 19.27 -4.24 15.17
C TYR A 32 18.33 -3.11 14.76
N ASN A 33 18.73 -1.84 14.93
CA ASN A 33 17.97 -0.72 14.38
C ASN A 33 17.92 -0.73 12.85
N SER A 34 19.01 -1.10 12.19
CA SER A 34 19.04 -1.27 10.73
C SER A 34 18.11 -2.40 10.27
N GLU A 35 18.15 -3.56 10.93
CA GLU A 35 17.27 -4.70 10.63
C GLU A 35 15.78 -4.36 10.89
N LEU A 36 15.48 -3.64 11.98
CA LEU A 36 14.13 -3.14 12.27
C LEU A 36 13.61 -2.19 11.18
N ALA A 37 14.47 -1.32 10.67
CA ALA A 37 14.12 -0.40 9.58
C ALA A 37 13.82 -1.17 8.28
N GLU A 38 14.66 -2.15 7.92
CA GLU A 38 14.45 -3.00 6.74
C GLU A 38 13.13 -3.80 6.85
N VAL A 39 12.89 -4.45 7.99
CA VAL A 39 11.64 -5.18 8.23
C VAL A 39 10.43 -4.25 8.17
N SER A 40 10.53 -3.05 8.75
CA SER A 40 9.43 -2.07 8.70
C SER A 40 9.13 -1.59 7.29
N GLN A 41 10.16 -1.37 6.47
CA GLN A 41 10.00 -0.99 5.06
C GLN A 41 9.37 -2.13 4.24
N ARG A 42 9.86 -3.36 4.42
CA ARG A 42 9.32 -4.55 3.76
C ARG A 42 7.87 -4.78 4.15
N LEU A 43 7.54 -4.69 5.45
CA LEU A 43 6.18 -4.82 5.95
C LEU A 43 5.25 -3.79 5.32
N LYS A 44 5.66 -2.51 5.26
CA LYS A 44 4.88 -1.44 4.64
C LYS A 44 4.63 -1.70 3.15
N LYS A 45 5.62 -2.23 2.42
CA LYS A 45 5.47 -2.61 1.01
C LYS A 45 4.49 -3.77 0.87
N GLU A 46 4.68 -4.85 1.63
CA GLU A 46 3.83 -6.04 1.54
C GLU A 46 2.38 -5.76 1.99
N GLU A 47 2.15 -4.86 2.95
CA GLU A 47 0.81 -4.41 3.33
C GLU A 47 0.12 -3.60 2.22
N ARG A 48 0.88 -2.80 1.45
CA ARG A 48 0.35 -2.11 0.26
C ARG A 48 0.01 -3.10 -0.85
N ASP A 49 0.91 -4.04 -1.13
CA ASP A 49 0.70 -5.09 -2.13
C ASP A 49 -0.56 -5.93 -1.78
N LEU A 50 -0.86 -6.16 -0.49
CA LEU A 50 -2.12 -6.81 -0.06
C LEU A 50 -3.38 -5.99 -0.39
N VAL A 51 -3.30 -4.67 -0.27
CA VAL A 51 -4.41 -3.77 -0.64
C VAL A 51 -4.61 -3.81 -2.15
N ASP A 52 -3.53 -3.74 -2.92
CA ASP A 52 -3.59 -3.78 -4.39
C ASP A 52 -4.19 -5.11 -4.88
N LEU A 53 -3.77 -6.25 -4.33
CA LEU A 53 -4.36 -7.56 -4.64
C LEU A 53 -5.84 -7.64 -4.25
N LYS A 54 -6.28 -6.95 -3.18
CA LYS A 54 -7.69 -6.91 -2.79
C LYS A 54 -8.53 -6.14 -3.82
N GLU A 55 -8.02 -5.01 -4.33
CA GLU A 55 -8.67 -4.25 -5.38
C GLU A 55 -8.68 -4.99 -6.72
N GLU A 56 -7.60 -5.69 -7.06
CA GLU A 56 -7.56 -6.58 -8.24
C GLU A 56 -8.62 -7.68 -8.16
N LEU A 57 -8.75 -8.37 -7.01
CA LEU A 57 -9.79 -9.37 -6.80
C LEU A 57 -11.20 -8.80 -6.95
N LYS A 58 -11.44 -7.57 -6.47
CA LYS A 58 -12.73 -6.90 -6.63
C LYS A 58 -13.06 -6.65 -8.10
N LYS A 59 -12.08 -6.21 -8.90
CA LYS A 59 -12.23 -6.01 -10.34
C LYS A 59 -12.53 -7.32 -11.07
N LEU A 60 -11.74 -8.37 -10.80
CA LEU A 60 -11.94 -9.70 -11.39
C LEU A 60 -13.31 -10.28 -11.03
N GLN A 61 -13.76 -10.13 -9.77
CA GLN A 61 -15.08 -10.60 -9.36
C GLN A 61 -16.21 -9.85 -10.07
N ALA A 62 -16.07 -8.55 -10.28
CA ALA A 62 -17.03 -7.75 -11.03
C ALA A 62 -17.05 -8.13 -12.53
N GLU A 63 -15.91 -8.50 -13.09
CA GLU A 63 -15.80 -9.01 -14.47
C GLU A 63 -16.47 -10.38 -14.63
N ILE A 64 -16.20 -11.33 -13.72
CA ILE A 64 -16.87 -12.65 -13.69
C ILE A 64 -18.39 -12.49 -13.59
N THR A 65 -18.85 -11.60 -12.70
CA THR A 65 -20.30 -11.37 -12.51
C THR A 65 -20.96 -10.83 -13.78
N ARG A 66 -20.32 -9.86 -14.44
CA ARG A 66 -20.79 -9.32 -15.73
C ARG A 66 -20.76 -10.37 -16.83
N GLY A 67 -19.69 -11.16 -16.92
CA GLY A 67 -19.55 -12.26 -17.87
C GLY A 67 -20.66 -13.31 -17.69
N ARG A 68 -20.87 -13.79 -16.46
CA ARG A 68 -21.93 -14.76 -16.12
C ARG A 68 -23.33 -14.23 -16.42
N SER A 69 -23.59 -12.94 -16.16
CA SER A 69 -24.88 -12.33 -16.51
C SER A 69 -25.14 -12.34 -18.01
N LYS A 70 -24.13 -12.00 -18.83
CA LYS A 70 -24.23 -12.08 -20.29
C LYS A 70 -24.41 -13.52 -20.76
N PHE A 71 -23.56 -14.43 -20.29
CA PHE A 71 -23.64 -15.86 -20.60
C PHE A 71 -25.04 -16.43 -20.33
N ASN A 72 -25.62 -16.14 -19.16
CA ASN A 72 -26.96 -16.61 -18.82
C ASN A 72 -28.05 -16.02 -19.71
N LYS A 73 -27.89 -14.76 -20.15
CA LYS A 73 -28.84 -14.13 -21.08
C LYS A 73 -28.78 -14.81 -22.44
N GLU A 74 -27.59 -14.93 -23.03
CA GLU A 74 -27.39 -15.54 -24.34
C GLU A 74 -27.77 -17.03 -24.33
N LYS A 75 -27.49 -17.74 -23.24
CA LYS A 75 -27.90 -19.14 -23.07
C LYS A 75 -29.42 -19.31 -23.04
N LYS A 76 -30.14 -18.42 -22.35
CA LYS A 76 -31.61 -18.42 -22.35
C LYS A 76 -32.18 -18.14 -23.74
N GLU A 77 -31.55 -17.23 -24.50
CA GLU A 77 -31.97 -16.92 -25.87
C GLU A 77 -31.72 -18.10 -26.81
N LEU A 78 -30.57 -18.78 -26.68
CA LEU A 78 -30.25 -20.02 -27.37
C LEU A 78 -31.29 -21.12 -27.09
N GLU A 79 -31.62 -21.35 -25.82
CA GLU A 79 -32.65 -22.32 -25.41
C GLU A 79 -34.02 -21.98 -26.04
N LYS A 80 -34.38 -20.70 -26.10
CA LYS A 80 -35.61 -20.24 -26.77
C LYS A 80 -35.59 -20.55 -28.26
N TYR A 81 -34.51 -20.21 -28.97
CA TYR A 81 -34.42 -20.43 -30.42
C TYR A 81 -34.36 -21.91 -30.77
N SER A 82 -33.73 -22.73 -29.94
CA SER A 82 -33.76 -24.18 -30.12
C SER A 82 -35.19 -24.72 -30.00
N LYS A 83 -35.96 -24.30 -28.99
CA LYS A 83 -37.38 -24.69 -28.86
C LYS A 83 -38.23 -24.20 -30.04
N ASP A 84 -38.02 -22.96 -30.47
CA ASP A 84 -38.73 -22.39 -31.63
C ASP A 84 -38.40 -23.18 -32.92
N LYS A 85 -37.14 -23.60 -33.11
CA LYS A 85 -36.72 -24.44 -34.23
C LYS A 85 -37.45 -25.78 -34.22
N ASP A 86 -37.53 -26.44 -33.08
CA ASP A 86 -38.21 -27.73 -32.96
C ASP A 86 -39.71 -27.60 -33.25
N SER A 87 -40.35 -26.53 -32.77
CA SER A 87 -41.75 -26.23 -33.08
C SER A 87 -41.97 -25.99 -34.58
N LEU A 88 -41.10 -25.21 -35.22
CA LEU A 88 -41.15 -24.96 -36.66
C LEU A 88 -40.94 -26.25 -37.46
N PHE A 89 -40.05 -27.13 -37.01
CA PHE A 89 -39.82 -28.42 -37.64
C PHE A 89 -41.06 -29.31 -37.59
N GLN A 90 -41.74 -29.37 -36.44
CA GLN A 90 -43.01 -30.11 -36.32
C GLN A 90 -44.11 -29.53 -37.23
N LYS A 91 -44.21 -28.20 -37.34
CA LYS A 91 -45.12 -27.54 -38.29
C LYS A 91 -44.77 -27.89 -39.74
N GLN A 92 -43.48 -27.91 -40.07
CA GLN A 92 -42.99 -28.30 -41.40
C GLN A 92 -43.43 -29.72 -41.75
N LEU A 93 -43.29 -30.67 -40.82
CA LEU A 93 -43.72 -32.06 -41.01
C LEU A 93 -45.24 -32.16 -41.25
N ALA A 94 -46.04 -31.44 -40.47
CA ALA A 94 -47.50 -31.42 -40.65
C ALA A 94 -47.93 -30.84 -42.01
N VAL A 95 -47.32 -29.72 -42.42
CA VAL A 95 -47.60 -29.07 -43.71
C VAL A 95 -47.16 -29.95 -44.89
N ARG A 96 -46.00 -30.62 -44.78
CA ARG A 96 -45.55 -31.60 -45.77
C ARG A 96 -46.51 -32.76 -45.92
N LYS A 97 -47.01 -33.32 -44.81
CA LYS A 97 -48.01 -34.39 -44.83
C LYS A 97 -49.28 -33.96 -45.57
N MET A 98 -49.82 -32.79 -45.24
CA MET A 98 -50.98 -32.23 -45.95
C MET A 98 -50.73 -31.99 -47.44
N ALA A 99 -49.53 -31.52 -47.80
CA ALA A 99 -49.15 -31.32 -49.20
C ALA A 99 -49.12 -32.65 -49.97
N ILE A 100 -48.50 -33.69 -49.40
CA ILE A 100 -48.46 -35.04 -50.00
C ILE A 100 -49.88 -35.61 -50.18
N GLU A 101 -50.73 -35.50 -49.15
CA GLU A 101 -52.12 -35.94 -49.23
C GLU A 101 -52.92 -35.19 -50.32
N THR A 102 -52.69 -33.87 -50.44
CA THR A 102 -53.33 -33.04 -51.47
C THR A 102 -52.82 -33.42 -52.87
N SER A 103 -51.51 -33.64 -53.03
CA SER A 103 -50.92 -34.10 -54.29
C SER A 103 -51.43 -35.47 -54.70
N ALA A 104 -51.55 -36.41 -53.78
CA ALA A 104 -52.11 -37.74 -54.07
C ALA A 104 -53.56 -37.63 -54.57
N LYS A 105 -54.39 -36.80 -53.92
CA LYS A 105 -55.78 -36.55 -54.37
C LYS A 105 -55.84 -35.90 -55.75
N LEU A 106 -54.96 -34.95 -56.04
CA LEU A 106 -54.83 -34.34 -57.37
C LEU A 106 -54.52 -35.38 -58.45
N VAL A 107 -53.53 -36.25 -58.20
CA VAL A 107 -53.13 -37.32 -59.13
C VAL A 107 -54.27 -38.34 -59.32
N SER A 108 -54.94 -38.74 -58.24
CA SER A 108 -56.09 -39.65 -58.35
C SER A 108 -57.23 -39.03 -59.18
N LEU A 109 -57.52 -37.74 -58.98
CA LEU A 109 -58.55 -37.04 -59.74
C LEU A 109 -58.17 -36.92 -61.22
N SER A 110 -56.91 -36.63 -61.55
CA SER A 110 -56.46 -36.53 -62.93
C SER A 110 -56.54 -37.88 -63.67
N VAL A 111 -56.16 -38.98 -63.01
CA VAL A 111 -56.26 -40.34 -63.59
C VAL A 111 -57.72 -40.70 -63.90
N VAL A 112 -58.66 -40.42 -62.98
CA VAL A 112 -60.10 -40.69 -63.19
C VAL A 112 -60.66 -39.87 -64.36
N LEU A 113 -60.20 -38.63 -64.55
CA LEU A 113 -60.62 -37.77 -65.65
C LEU A 113 -60.02 -38.20 -67.01
N GLU A 114 -58.84 -38.82 -67.02
CA GLU A 114 -58.18 -39.32 -68.23
C GLU A 114 -58.75 -40.66 -68.74
N GLU A 115 -59.28 -41.53 -67.85
CA GLU A 115 -59.87 -42.84 -68.22
C GLU A 115 -61.27 -42.76 -68.89
N GLY A 116 -61.67 -41.59 -69.37
CA GLY A 116 -62.82 -41.45 -70.29
C GLY A 116 -64.18 -41.15 -69.65
N GLN A 117 -64.23 -40.83 -68.35
CA GLN A 117 -65.43 -40.20 -67.76
C GLN A 117 -65.45 -38.71 -68.13
N SER A 118 -66.55 -38.23 -68.71
CA SER A 118 -66.70 -36.81 -69.08
C SER A 118 -66.53 -35.93 -67.84
N ALA A 119 -65.67 -34.91 -67.92
CA ALA A 119 -65.45 -33.95 -66.82
C ALA A 119 -66.79 -33.37 -66.35
N THR A 120 -67.17 -33.68 -65.11
CA THR A 120 -68.33 -33.08 -64.45
C THR A 120 -67.96 -31.72 -63.88
N LEU A 121 -68.95 -30.82 -63.72
CA LEU A 121 -68.74 -29.53 -63.06
C LEU A 121 -68.04 -29.68 -61.69
N ASP A 122 -68.45 -30.69 -60.90
CA ASP A 122 -67.86 -30.98 -59.59
C ASP A 122 -66.37 -31.38 -59.70
N SER A 123 -66.00 -32.16 -60.72
CA SER A 123 -64.61 -32.58 -60.91
C SER A 123 -63.67 -31.42 -61.25
N VAL A 124 -64.15 -30.44 -62.05
CA VAL A 124 -63.39 -29.22 -62.37
C VAL A 124 -63.24 -28.33 -61.13
N ILE A 125 -64.30 -28.19 -60.33
CA ILE A 125 -64.25 -27.43 -59.08
C ILE A 125 -63.27 -28.07 -58.09
N LEU A 126 -63.29 -29.40 -57.95
CA LEU A 126 -62.39 -30.13 -57.07
C LEU A 126 -60.93 -30.02 -57.50
N ASP A 127 -60.64 -30.11 -58.81
CA ASP A 127 -59.30 -29.94 -59.35
C ASP A 127 -58.73 -28.54 -59.04
N GLU A 128 -59.48 -27.48 -59.33
CA GLU A 128 -59.04 -26.11 -59.07
C GLU A 128 -58.90 -25.83 -57.56
N ALA A 129 -59.80 -26.38 -56.75
CA ALA A 129 -59.73 -26.27 -55.29
C ALA A 129 -58.47 -26.94 -54.73
N PHE A 130 -58.15 -28.16 -55.18
CA PHE A 130 -56.94 -28.86 -54.74
C PHE A 130 -55.65 -28.21 -55.27
N LYS A 131 -55.64 -27.69 -56.51
CA LYS A 131 -54.51 -26.92 -57.05
C LYS A 131 -54.24 -25.68 -56.22
N THR A 132 -55.29 -24.92 -55.89
CA THR A 132 -55.20 -23.73 -55.03
C THR A 132 -54.68 -24.10 -53.64
N LEU A 133 -55.23 -25.16 -53.02
CA LEU A 133 -54.79 -25.65 -51.73
C LEU A 133 -53.31 -26.09 -51.75
N PHE A 134 -52.90 -26.82 -52.78
CA PHE A 134 -51.51 -27.26 -52.95
C PHE A 134 -50.55 -26.07 -53.08
N LYS A 135 -50.91 -25.06 -53.88
CA LYS A 135 -50.12 -23.82 -54.03
C LYS A 135 -50.01 -23.09 -52.71
N GLN A 136 -51.11 -22.96 -51.96
CA GLN A 136 -51.11 -22.34 -50.63
C GLN A 136 -50.20 -23.09 -49.65
N LYS A 137 -50.29 -24.43 -49.60
CA LYS A 137 -49.47 -25.26 -48.70
C LYS A 137 -47.99 -25.24 -49.08
N SER A 138 -47.68 -25.19 -50.36
CA SER A 138 -46.30 -25.04 -50.86
C SER A 138 -45.70 -23.70 -50.43
N GLY A 139 -46.44 -22.59 -50.54
CA GLY A 139 -45.98 -21.28 -50.07
C GLY A 139 -45.84 -21.20 -48.55
N GLU A 140 -46.71 -21.87 -47.79
CA GLU A 140 -46.56 -22.02 -46.34
C GLU A 140 -45.27 -22.80 -45.98
N LEU A 141 -44.99 -23.89 -46.72
CA LEU A 141 -43.80 -24.70 -46.53
C LEU A 141 -42.50 -23.95 -46.83
N GLU A 142 -42.50 -23.11 -47.86
CA GLU A 142 -41.37 -22.25 -48.21
C GLU A 142 -41.03 -21.27 -47.07
N LYS A 143 -42.04 -20.57 -46.54
CA LYS A 143 -41.88 -19.66 -45.39
C LYS A 143 -41.37 -20.38 -44.13
N ILE A 144 -41.88 -21.58 -43.84
CA ILE A 144 -41.40 -22.38 -42.70
C ILE A 144 -39.93 -22.77 -42.91
N THR A 145 -39.56 -23.17 -44.12
CA THR A 145 -38.19 -23.57 -44.46
C THR A 145 -37.22 -22.40 -44.35
N GLU A 146 -37.60 -21.21 -44.83
CA GLU A 146 -36.82 -19.98 -44.66
C GLU A 146 -36.62 -19.65 -43.17
N ASN A 147 -37.69 -19.71 -42.37
CA ASN A 147 -37.60 -19.45 -40.93
C ASN A 147 -36.72 -20.47 -40.19
N LEU A 148 -36.77 -21.76 -40.58
CA LEU A 148 -35.89 -22.79 -40.02
C LEU A 148 -34.43 -22.50 -40.34
N SER A 149 -34.10 -22.09 -41.56
CA SER A 149 -32.75 -21.70 -41.95
C SER A 149 -32.24 -20.52 -41.11
N LYS A 150 -33.04 -19.44 -41.00
CA LYS A 150 -32.71 -18.27 -40.16
C LYS A 150 -32.51 -18.65 -38.69
N ARG A 151 -33.35 -19.55 -38.14
CA ARG A 151 -33.21 -20.02 -36.75
C ARG A 151 -31.96 -20.87 -36.55
N GLN A 152 -31.64 -21.74 -37.50
CA GLN A 152 -30.43 -22.56 -37.44
C GLN A 152 -29.16 -21.70 -37.48
N GLU A 153 -29.12 -20.66 -38.31
CA GLU A 153 -28.01 -19.70 -38.35
C GLU A 153 -27.87 -18.94 -37.03
N ALA A 154 -28.99 -18.42 -36.51
CA ALA A 154 -29.00 -17.69 -35.24
C ALA A 154 -28.54 -18.57 -34.06
N ILE A 155 -28.95 -19.84 -34.02
CA ILE A 155 -28.48 -20.82 -33.03
C ILE A 155 -26.96 -21.00 -33.14
N GLY A 156 -26.42 -21.22 -34.34
CA GLY A 156 -24.98 -21.40 -34.51
C GLY A 156 -24.16 -20.19 -34.08
N ASN A 157 -24.68 -18.97 -34.31
CA ASN A 157 -24.06 -17.74 -33.83
C ASN A 157 -24.12 -17.62 -32.29
N LEU A 158 -25.27 -17.92 -31.69
CA LEU A 158 -25.42 -17.92 -30.23
C LEU A 158 -24.55 -18.98 -29.55
N GLU A 159 -24.41 -20.17 -30.12
CA GLU A 159 -23.54 -21.23 -29.62
C GLU A 159 -22.07 -20.79 -29.58
N LYS A 160 -21.60 -20.11 -30.63
CA LYS A 160 -20.25 -19.52 -30.66
C LYS A 160 -20.07 -18.49 -29.53
N VAL A 161 -21.00 -17.54 -29.40
CA VAL A 161 -20.95 -16.50 -28.36
C VAL A 161 -20.98 -17.10 -26.95
N VAL A 162 -21.84 -18.08 -26.71
CA VAL A 162 -21.94 -18.80 -25.43
C VAL A 162 -20.63 -19.53 -25.12
N GLY A 163 -20.03 -20.20 -26.10
CA GLY A 163 -18.73 -20.88 -25.95
C GLY A 163 -17.57 -19.92 -25.66
N GLU A 164 -17.52 -18.78 -26.35
CA GLU A 164 -16.54 -17.72 -26.12
C GLU A 164 -16.69 -17.11 -24.71
N LEU A 165 -17.93 -16.80 -24.30
CA LEU A 165 -18.23 -16.30 -22.97
C LEU A 165 -17.84 -17.30 -21.88
N GLN A 166 -18.13 -18.59 -22.08
CA GLN A 166 -17.76 -19.65 -21.14
C GLN A 166 -16.24 -19.74 -20.96
N SER A 167 -15.50 -19.73 -22.07
CA SER A 167 -14.03 -19.78 -22.06
C SER A 167 -13.42 -18.53 -21.44
N GLY A 168 -13.98 -17.35 -21.74
CA GLY A 168 -13.59 -16.08 -21.14
C GLY A 168 -13.80 -16.06 -19.62
N ILE A 169 -14.98 -16.48 -19.15
CA ILE A 169 -15.28 -16.59 -17.71
C ILE A 169 -14.28 -17.51 -17.02
N HIS A 170 -14.01 -18.69 -17.60
CA HIS A 170 -13.05 -19.64 -17.04
C HIS A 170 -11.65 -19.04 -16.91
N THR A 171 -11.20 -18.30 -17.93
CA THR A 171 -9.88 -17.62 -17.91
C THR A 171 -9.80 -16.58 -16.79
N VAL A 172 -10.85 -15.79 -16.58
CA VAL A 172 -10.88 -14.79 -15.50
C VAL A 172 -10.94 -15.45 -14.12
N GLU A 173 -11.64 -16.58 -13.99
CA GLU A 173 -11.67 -17.38 -12.76
C GLU A 173 -10.29 -17.94 -12.40
N GLN A 174 -9.56 -18.49 -13.37
CA GLN A 174 -8.18 -18.95 -13.16
C GLN A 174 -7.26 -17.81 -12.68
N LYS A 175 -7.39 -16.61 -13.27
CA LYS A 175 -6.65 -15.42 -12.83
C LYS A 175 -7.00 -15.05 -11.39
N ARG A 176 -8.30 -15.03 -11.05
CA ARG A 176 -8.77 -14.76 -9.68
C ARG A 176 -8.15 -15.75 -8.68
N ASP A 177 -8.12 -17.03 -9.01
CA ASP A 177 -7.60 -18.06 -8.12
C ASP A 177 -6.09 -17.96 -7.92
N ALA A 178 -5.34 -17.61 -8.97
CA ALA A 178 -3.92 -17.28 -8.86
C ALA A 178 -3.68 -16.06 -7.96
N VAL A 179 -4.48 -15.01 -8.08
CA VAL A 179 -4.40 -13.80 -7.23
C VAL A 179 -4.76 -14.14 -5.77
N LEU A 180 -5.77 -14.99 -5.53
CA LEU A 180 -6.11 -15.47 -4.19
C LEU A 180 -4.96 -16.25 -3.55
N LYS A 181 -4.27 -17.11 -4.30
CA LYS A 181 -3.08 -17.83 -3.82
C LYS A 181 -1.97 -16.87 -3.43
N LYS A 182 -1.62 -15.91 -4.30
CA LYS A 182 -0.62 -14.87 -4.01
C LYS A 182 -0.97 -14.06 -2.76
N LYS A 183 -2.25 -13.70 -2.60
CA LYS A 183 -2.73 -12.97 -1.42
C LYS A 183 -2.54 -13.77 -0.13
N LYS A 184 -2.83 -15.07 -0.14
CA LYS A 184 -2.63 -15.94 1.04
C LYS A 184 -1.15 -16.03 1.42
N GLU A 185 -0.27 -16.26 0.44
CA GLU A 185 1.18 -16.34 0.66
C GLU A 185 1.74 -15.01 1.20
N LEU A 186 1.30 -13.89 0.64
CA LEU A 186 1.71 -12.55 1.09
C LEU A 186 1.19 -12.25 2.50
N ALA A 187 -0.06 -12.60 2.83
CA ALA A 187 -0.61 -12.42 4.16
C ALA A 187 0.18 -13.21 5.23
N TYR A 188 0.62 -14.42 4.89
CA TYR A 188 1.50 -15.21 5.75
C TYR A 188 2.85 -14.53 5.99
N ARG A 189 3.49 -14.00 4.92
CA ARG A 189 4.76 -13.25 5.04
C ARG A 189 4.61 -11.99 5.90
N VAL A 190 3.53 -11.22 5.69
CA VAL A 190 3.19 -10.06 6.52
C VAL A 190 3.07 -10.44 8.00
N GLY A 191 2.40 -11.55 8.31
CA GLY A 191 2.32 -12.08 9.68
C GLY A 191 3.70 -12.36 10.29
N LYS A 192 4.60 -13.00 9.52
CA LYS A 192 5.98 -13.26 9.95
C LYS A 192 6.77 -11.97 10.19
N LEU A 193 6.69 -11.01 9.26
CA LEU A 193 7.36 -9.71 9.38
C LEU A 193 6.88 -8.91 10.59
N LYS A 194 5.58 -8.99 10.93
CA LYS A 194 5.04 -8.37 12.15
C LYS A 194 5.68 -8.95 13.42
N LYS A 195 5.80 -10.28 13.48
CA LYS A 195 6.47 -10.96 14.59
C LYS A 195 7.97 -10.62 14.66
N ASP A 196 8.65 -10.58 13.53
CA ASP A 196 10.07 -10.21 13.46
C ASP A 196 10.28 -8.76 13.94
N LYS A 197 9.41 -7.83 13.51
CA LYS A 197 9.43 -6.43 13.97
C LYS A 197 9.29 -6.32 15.49
N GLU A 198 8.36 -7.07 16.08
CA GLU A 198 8.16 -7.11 17.53
C GLU A 198 9.40 -7.67 18.25
N ASN A 199 9.97 -8.77 17.75
CA ASN A 199 11.20 -9.35 18.28
C ASN A 199 12.38 -8.37 18.25
N TYR A 200 12.53 -7.63 17.15
CA TYR A 200 13.57 -6.60 17.04
C TYR A 200 13.36 -5.47 18.03
N PHE A 201 12.13 -5.00 18.18
CA PHE A 201 11.80 -3.97 19.16
C PHE A 201 12.15 -4.42 20.60
N HIS A 202 11.82 -5.67 20.96
CA HIS A 202 12.20 -6.23 22.26
C HIS A 202 13.72 -6.32 22.43
N ARG A 203 14.47 -6.82 21.43
CA ARG A 203 15.93 -6.91 21.49
C ARG A 203 16.59 -5.55 21.65
N ILE A 204 16.15 -4.55 20.90
CA ILE A 204 16.66 -3.18 21.00
C ILE A 204 16.44 -2.66 22.43
N LYS A 205 15.25 -2.85 23.00
CA LYS A 205 14.92 -2.44 24.37
C LYS A 205 15.83 -3.09 25.43
N GLU A 206 16.15 -4.38 25.29
CA GLU A 206 17.09 -5.05 26.20
C GLU A 206 18.53 -4.55 26.03
N ILE A 207 18.96 -4.32 24.80
CA ILE A 207 20.30 -3.76 24.50
C ILE A 207 20.43 -2.34 25.04
N GLU A 208 19.39 -1.51 24.95
CA GLU A 208 19.36 -0.15 25.52
C GLU A 208 19.46 -0.16 27.05
N LYS A 209 18.80 -1.12 27.72
CA LYS A 209 18.95 -1.30 29.17
C LYS A 209 20.39 -1.68 29.52
N GLU A 210 21.00 -2.58 28.75
CA GLU A 210 22.38 -3.00 28.96
C GLU A 210 23.38 -1.86 28.72
N GLN A 211 23.19 -1.12 27.62
CA GLN A 211 23.95 0.09 27.32
C GLN A 211 23.90 1.09 28.48
N LYS A 212 22.72 1.28 29.09
CA LYS A 212 22.54 2.15 30.25
C LYS A 212 23.29 1.65 31.48
N ARG A 213 23.27 0.33 31.75
CA ARG A 213 24.03 -0.28 32.86
C ARG A 213 25.52 -0.06 32.70
N ILE A 214 26.07 -0.40 31.54
CA ILE A 214 27.50 -0.23 31.23
C ILE A 214 27.92 1.25 31.34
N ARG A 215 27.10 2.19 30.83
CA ARG A 215 27.37 3.63 30.98
C ARG A 215 27.41 4.06 32.45
N ALA A 216 26.48 3.58 33.28
CA ALA A 216 26.47 3.87 34.70
C ALA A 216 27.72 3.32 35.42
N GLU A 217 28.20 2.13 35.03
CA GLU A 217 29.45 1.56 35.54
C GLU A 217 30.67 2.39 35.14
N ILE A 218 30.75 2.81 33.87
CA ILE A 218 31.81 3.71 33.38
C ILE A 218 31.81 5.02 34.16
N ASP A 219 30.64 5.64 34.37
CA ASP A 219 30.52 6.88 35.12
C ASP A 219 30.99 6.70 36.57
N LYS A 220 30.59 5.60 37.23
CA LYS A 220 31.03 5.27 38.60
C LYS A 220 32.54 5.07 38.67
N ALA A 221 33.12 4.28 37.77
CA ALA A 221 34.56 4.03 37.71
C ALA A 221 35.35 5.32 37.43
N THR A 222 34.84 6.19 36.56
CA THR A 222 35.45 7.49 36.24
C THR A 222 35.44 8.43 37.45
N ARG A 223 34.35 8.47 38.24
CA ARG A 223 34.29 9.26 39.48
C ARG A 223 35.30 8.77 40.52
N LEU A 224 35.41 7.45 40.70
CA LEU A 224 36.37 6.84 41.63
C LEU A 224 37.83 7.12 41.23
N GLN A 225 38.14 7.18 39.93
CA GLN A 225 39.46 7.61 39.46
C GLN A 225 39.74 9.09 39.80
N LYS A 226 38.78 10.00 39.51
CA LYS A 226 38.93 11.43 39.81
C LYS A 226 39.07 11.74 41.30
N GLU A 227 38.33 11.06 42.17
CA GLU A 227 38.49 11.20 43.63
C GLU A 227 39.87 10.73 44.13
N LYS A 228 40.42 9.67 43.52
CA LYS A 228 41.76 9.17 43.85
C LYS A 228 42.88 10.07 43.33
N GLU A 229 42.68 10.74 42.19
CA GLU A 229 43.59 11.77 41.66
C GLU A 229 43.57 13.04 42.52
N ASN A 230 42.40 13.54 42.90
CA ASN A 230 42.28 14.74 43.74
C ASN A 230 42.84 14.54 45.16
N ARG A 231 42.80 13.31 45.69
CA ARG A 231 43.47 12.96 46.96
C ARG A 231 45.00 12.93 46.88
N LYS A 232 45.60 12.96 45.69
CA LYS A 232 47.06 13.09 45.52
C LYS A 232 47.55 14.54 45.45
N THR A 233 46.66 15.52 45.26
CA THR A 233 47.03 16.91 44.91
C THR A 233 46.57 18.00 45.90
N SER A 234 46.03 17.66 47.08
CA SER A 234 45.52 18.69 48.01
C SER A 234 45.87 18.43 49.48
N SER A 235 47.12 18.75 49.83
CA SER A 235 47.55 19.15 51.17
C SER A 235 47.68 20.68 51.24
N SER A 236 46.57 21.44 51.21
CA SER A 236 46.47 22.84 51.71
C SER A 236 45.06 23.45 51.60
N SER A 237 44.61 24.02 52.74
CA SER A 237 43.64 25.11 52.98
C SER A 237 42.21 25.14 52.37
N SER A 238 41.24 24.83 53.25
CA SER A 238 40.01 25.58 53.61
C SER A 238 39.29 26.48 52.60
N LYS A 239 37.98 26.26 52.36
CA LYS A 239 36.81 26.85 53.08
C LYS A 239 35.50 26.44 52.36
N TYR A 240 34.45 26.16 53.13
CA TYR A 240 33.15 25.67 52.67
C TYR A 240 32.40 26.63 51.73
N GLN A 241 31.86 26.09 50.64
CA GLN A 241 30.51 26.41 50.13
C GLN A 241 29.99 25.21 49.31
N VAL A 242 29.05 24.46 49.90
CA VAL A 242 28.37 23.33 49.25
C VAL A 242 27.30 23.89 48.32
N LYS A 243 27.63 24.02 47.02
CA LYS A 243 26.63 24.06 45.96
C LYS A 243 26.23 22.62 45.64
N LYS A 244 24.96 22.28 45.84
CA LYS A 244 24.36 21.00 45.43
C LYS A 244 24.74 20.69 43.98
N ILE A 245 25.51 19.63 43.76
CA ILE A 245 25.83 19.13 42.42
C ILE A 245 24.78 18.09 42.07
N ASP A 246 23.81 18.57 41.30
CA ASP A 246 22.70 17.80 40.76
C ASP A 246 23.20 16.76 39.74
N SER A 247 22.43 15.68 39.63
CA SER A 247 22.70 14.41 38.96
C SER A 247 23.50 14.47 37.64
N SER A 248 24.55 13.65 37.55
CA SER A 248 25.25 13.34 36.30
C SER A 248 24.44 12.33 35.47
N TYR A 249 23.37 12.84 34.86
CA TYR A 249 23.02 12.46 33.50
C TYR A 249 24.02 13.18 32.58
N GLN A 250 24.44 12.59 31.46
CA GLN A 250 25.15 13.38 30.45
C GLN A 250 24.25 14.58 30.12
N LYS A 251 24.65 15.76 30.59
CA LYS A 251 23.87 17.00 30.43
C LYS A 251 23.56 17.12 28.95
N GLU A 252 22.28 17.02 28.61
CA GLU A 252 21.83 17.15 27.24
C GLU A 252 22.43 18.44 26.71
N GLN A 253 23.11 18.35 25.56
CA GLN A 253 23.85 19.47 25.00
C GLN A 253 22.86 20.46 24.39
N VAL A 254 22.08 21.12 25.23
CA VAL A 254 21.06 22.08 24.84
C VAL A 254 21.66 23.47 24.93
N ARG A 255 21.47 24.25 23.87
CA ARG A 255 21.82 25.67 23.85
C ARG A 255 20.54 26.49 23.74
N ARG A 256 20.44 27.53 24.57
CA ARG A 256 19.32 28.48 24.51
C ARG A 256 19.52 29.41 23.32
N TYR A 257 18.50 29.54 22.48
CA TYR A 257 18.49 30.55 21.43
C TYR A 257 18.22 31.93 22.03
N ARG A 258 19.05 32.92 21.70
CA ARG A 258 18.94 34.30 22.22
C ARG A 258 18.83 35.37 21.13
N LYS A 259 18.81 34.97 19.85
CA LYS A 259 18.70 35.89 18.71
C LYS A 259 17.22 36.17 18.41
N LYS A 260 16.95 37.13 17.52
CA LYS A 260 15.58 37.42 17.06
C LYS A 260 14.98 36.16 16.43
N LYS A 261 13.71 35.88 16.75
CA LYS A 261 12.94 34.82 16.12
C LYS A 261 12.85 35.01 14.61
N THR A 262 12.56 33.93 13.90
CA THR A 262 12.35 33.92 12.46
C THR A 262 10.96 33.38 12.12
N ILE A 263 10.62 33.37 10.83
CA ILE A 263 9.33 32.86 10.36
C ILE A 263 9.14 31.40 10.76
N SER A 264 7.89 31.03 10.95
CA SER A 264 7.50 29.63 11.06
C SER A 264 7.61 28.90 9.71
N PRO A 265 7.96 27.59 9.71
CA PRO A 265 8.11 26.83 8.47
C PRO A 265 6.78 26.45 7.82
N LEU A 266 5.67 26.62 8.53
CA LEU A 266 4.30 26.37 8.10
C LEU A 266 3.46 27.62 8.37
N ASP A 267 2.51 27.93 7.49
CA ASP A 267 1.63 29.09 7.62
C ASP A 267 0.60 28.91 8.78
N GLY A 268 0.34 27.68 9.21
CA GLY A 268 -0.52 27.38 10.37
C GLY A 268 -0.40 25.92 10.83
N TYR A 269 -0.22 25.71 12.13
CA TYR A 269 0.07 24.39 12.70
C TYR A 269 -0.35 24.25 14.17
N GLU A 270 -0.36 23.01 14.65
CA GLU A 270 -0.42 22.64 16.06
C GLU A 270 0.85 21.90 16.47
N VAL A 271 1.36 22.19 17.67
CA VAL A 271 2.56 21.50 18.19
C VAL A 271 2.12 20.20 18.85
N ILE A 272 2.33 19.08 18.18
CA ILE A 272 1.94 17.75 18.69
C ILE A 272 3.03 17.11 19.55
N LYS A 273 4.28 17.56 19.39
CA LYS A 273 5.40 17.12 20.24
C LYS A 273 6.36 18.26 20.50
N THR A 274 6.67 18.50 21.77
CA THR A 274 7.52 19.60 22.22
C THR A 274 8.96 19.17 22.46
N PHE A 275 9.89 20.10 22.29
CA PHE A 275 11.29 19.92 22.64
C PHE A 275 11.48 19.83 24.16
N GLY A 276 12.45 19.05 24.59
CA GLY A 276 12.87 18.96 25.99
C GLY A 276 12.59 17.61 26.62
N THR A 277 12.78 17.54 27.93
CA THR A 277 12.62 16.31 28.69
C THR A 277 11.14 16.02 28.91
N TYR A 278 10.67 14.85 28.49
CA TYR A 278 9.33 14.36 28.76
C TYR A 278 9.40 13.04 29.53
N LYS A 279 8.33 12.72 30.27
CA LYS A 279 8.20 11.45 30.97
C LYS A 279 7.41 10.51 30.08
N ASP A 280 8.03 9.41 29.66
CA ASP A 280 7.37 8.41 28.83
C ASP A 280 6.12 7.86 29.56
N PRO A 281 4.93 7.87 28.95
CA PRO A 281 3.69 7.51 29.63
C PRO A 281 3.62 6.02 30.00
N ILE A 282 4.30 5.17 29.23
CA ILE A 282 4.33 3.70 29.39
C ILE A 282 5.40 3.30 30.40
N TYR A 283 6.60 3.88 30.32
CA TYR A 283 7.79 3.45 31.06
C TYR A 283 8.18 4.37 32.20
N LYS A 284 7.53 5.53 32.35
CA LYS A 284 7.74 6.53 33.42
C LYS A 284 9.18 7.05 33.56
N ILE A 285 10.02 6.86 32.55
CA ILE A 285 11.40 7.36 32.48
C ILE A 285 11.44 8.74 31.80
N LYS A 286 12.42 9.57 32.18
CA LYS A 286 12.68 10.86 31.53
C LYS A 286 13.47 10.63 30.24
N LEU A 287 12.89 11.00 29.10
CA LEU A 287 13.51 10.98 27.77
C LEU A 287 13.64 12.42 27.27
N PHE A 288 14.70 12.71 26.52
CA PHE A 288 14.89 14.02 25.92
C PHE A 288 14.47 14.02 24.46
N ASN A 289 13.61 14.96 24.08
CA ASN A 289 13.18 15.17 22.71
C ASN A 289 13.95 16.36 22.10
N SER A 290 14.80 16.10 21.11
CA SER A 290 15.67 17.13 20.48
C SER A 290 14.98 17.92 19.36
N TYR A 291 13.77 17.54 18.97
CA TYR A 291 13.00 18.12 17.87
C TYR A 291 11.59 18.51 18.32
N ILE A 292 10.84 19.15 17.43
CA ILE A 292 9.38 19.30 17.55
C ILE A 292 8.67 18.66 16.37
N LEU A 293 7.42 18.27 16.59
CA LEU A 293 6.51 17.87 15.52
C LEU A 293 5.43 18.93 15.38
N LEU A 294 5.27 19.42 14.15
CA LEU A 294 4.28 20.43 13.79
C LEU A 294 3.23 19.79 12.88
N GLN A 295 2.00 19.64 13.36
CA GLN A 295 0.88 19.17 12.54
C GLN A 295 0.31 20.33 11.74
N PRO A 296 0.30 20.29 10.40
CA PRO A 296 -0.30 21.35 9.60
C PRO A 296 -1.82 21.35 9.75
N ARG A 297 -2.44 22.54 9.76
CA ARG A 297 -3.91 22.66 9.79
C ARG A 297 -4.59 22.34 8.46
N VAL A 298 -3.83 22.29 7.38
CA VAL A 298 -4.31 22.00 6.03
C VAL A 298 -3.51 20.85 5.43
N PRO A 299 -4.13 19.97 4.63
CA PRO A 299 -3.41 18.90 3.94
C PRO A 299 -2.45 19.49 2.91
N ASN A 300 -1.38 18.75 2.59
CA ASN A 300 -0.40 19.11 1.58
C ASN A 300 0.21 20.52 1.79
N ALA A 301 0.40 20.91 3.06
CA ALA A 301 0.91 22.21 3.46
C ALA A 301 2.32 22.46 2.91
N LYS A 302 2.60 23.72 2.57
CA LYS A 302 3.92 24.17 2.08
C LYS A 302 4.89 24.30 3.25
N VAL A 303 6.07 23.71 3.12
CA VAL A 303 7.16 23.82 4.11
C VAL A 303 8.19 24.82 3.60
N ARG A 304 8.46 25.85 4.40
CA ARG A 304 9.38 26.95 4.07
C ARG A 304 10.63 26.93 4.93
N ASN A 305 11.72 27.37 4.34
CA ASN A 305 13.00 27.52 5.01
C ASN A 305 12.98 28.69 6.00
N ILE A 306 13.42 28.47 7.23
CA ILE A 306 13.33 29.48 8.30
C ILE A 306 14.50 30.47 8.32
N PHE A 307 15.65 30.16 7.70
CA PHE A 307 16.82 31.06 7.62
C PHE A 307 17.48 31.03 6.24
N ASN A 308 18.18 32.10 5.84
CA ASN A 308 19.06 32.03 4.67
C ASN A 308 20.12 30.94 4.87
N GLY A 309 20.42 30.14 3.84
CA GLY A 309 21.34 29.03 3.98
C GLY A 309 21.69 28.32 2.67
N LYS A 310 22.41 27.22 2.81
CA LYS A 310 22.78 26.29 1.75
C LYS A 310 22.26 24.91 2.12
N VAL A 311 21.58 24.25 1.18
CA VAL A 311 21.12 22.87 1.38
C VAL A 311 22.34 21.97 1.48
N SER A 312 22.50 21.29 2.61
CA SER A 312 23.61 20.36 2.87
C SER A 312 23.24 18.91 2.57
N LEU A 313 21.96 18.56 2.68
CA LEU A 313 21.47 17.21 2.38
C LEU A 313 20.02 17.27 1.86
N VAL A 314 19.76 16.53 0.79
CA VAL A 314 18.40 16.15 0.37
C VAL A 314 18.37 14.64 0.28
N LYS A 315 17.51 13.98 1.05
CA LYS A 315 17.47 12.51 1.11
C LYS A 315 16.06 12.01 1.30
N ASP A 316 15.73 10.91 0.62
CA ASP A 316 14.59 10.08 0.97
C ASP A 316 15.07 8.98 1.92
N ASP A 317 14.80 9.15 3.21
CA ASP A 317 15.27 8.26 4.27
C ASP A 317 14.13 7.36 4.76
N ALA A 318 14.46 6.11 5.10
CA ALA A 318 13.46 5.13 5.52
C ALA A 318 12.80 5.48 6.87
N ILE A 319 13.52 6.18 7.77
CA ILE A 319 13.04 6.53 9.10
C ILE A 319 12.48 7.95 9.10
N PHE A 320 13.23 8.90 8.55
CA PHE A 320 12.87 10.32 8.55
C PHE A 320 12.01 10.74 7.35
N GLY A 321 11.70 9.82 6.44
CA GLY A 321 11.02 10.13 5.18
C GLY A 321 11.86 11.06 4.31
N LYS A 322 11.20 11.84 3.46
CA LYS A 322 11.88 12.89 2.70
C LYS A 322 12.33 13.97 3.65
N LEU A 323 13.64 14.20 3.71
CA LEU A 323 14.25 15.18 4.57
C LEU A 323 15.17 16.12 3.79
N VAL A 324 15.23 17.35 4.25
CA VAL A 324 16.15 18.38 3.77
C VAL A 324 16.88 18.96 4.98
N VAL A 325 18.21 18.98 4.91
CA VAL A 325 19.06 19.66 5.90
C VAL A 325 19.60 20.93 5.26
N VAL A 326 19.50 22.03 5.99
CA VAL A 326 19.97 23.34 5.55
C VAL A 326 20.99 23.86 6.55
N GLU A 327 22.18 24.17 6.04
CA GLU A 327 23.23 24.88 6.77
C GLU A 327 23.05 26.38 6.65
N HIS A 328 23.17 27.06 7.77
CA HIS A 328 23.00 28.50 7.89
C HIS A 328 24.27 29.15 8.44
N TYR A 329 24.27 30.48 8.44
CA TYR A 329 25.35 31.26 9.00
C TYR A 329 25.54 30.97 10.51
N ASN A 330 26.79 31.06 11.00
CA ASN A 330 27.22 30.71 12.37
C ASN A 330 27.12 29.22 12.76
N GLY A 331 27.11 28.29 11.79
CA GLY A 331 27.10 26.85 12.08
C GLY A 331 25.77 26.33 12.60
N LEU A 332 24.69 27.08 12.38
CA LEU A 332 23.33 26.65 12.64
C LEU A 332 22.87 25.71 11.51
N GLN A 333 22.26 24.59 11.87
CA GLN A 333 21.67 23.63 10.94
C GLN A 333 20.19 23.45 11.28
N THR A 334 19.36 23.34 10.24
CA THR A 334 17.95 22.98 10.38
C THR A 334 17.67 21.70 9.62
N VAL A 335 16.91 20.80 10.23
CA VAL A 335 16.46 19.55 9.62
C VAL A 335 14.95 19.62 9.47
N TYR A 336 14.48 19.50 8.23
CA TYR A 336 13.07 19.36 7.89
C TYR A 336 12.86 17.93 7.43
N ALA A 337 12.03 17.15 8.13
CA ALA A 337 11.77 15.76 7.76
C ALA A 337 10.27 15.44 7.74
N HIS A 338 9.91 14.20 7.39
CA HIS A 338 8.54 13.77 7.11
C HIS A 338 7.86 14.53 5.96
N LEU A 339 8.64 15.12 5.04
CA LEU A 339 8.10 15.78 3.86
C LEU A 339 7.35 14.75 2.99
N SER A 340 6.19 15.12 2.46
CA SER A 340 5.47 14.33 1.48
C SER A 340 6.09 14.46 0.09
N LYS A 341 6.65 15.64 -0.23
CA LYS A 341 7.26 15.94 -1.52
C LYS A 341 8.35 17.01 -1.38
N PHE A 342 9.41 16.88 -2.15
CA PHE A 342 10.43 17.92 -2.31
C PHE A 342 9.91 19.10 -3.16
N ALA A 343 10.38 20.30 -2.88
CA ALA A 343 10.11 21.44 -3.77
C ALA A 343 10.82 21.26 -5.11
N PRO A 344 10.28 21.79 -6.22
CA PRO A 344 10.98 21.82 -7.48
C PRO A 344 12.35 22.50 -7.31
N ASN A 345 13.40 21.86 -7.85
CA ASN A 345 14.78 22.34 -7.83
C ASN A 345 15.43 22.41 -6.43
N ILE A 346 14.94 21.69 -5.41
CA ILE A 346 15.68 21.55 -4.15
C ILE A 346 16.72 20.43 -4.28
N GLU A 347 17.99 20.76 -4.08
CA GLU A 347 19.10 19.82 -4.25
C GLU A 347 20.28 20.20 -3.35
N THR A 348 21.12 19.22 -3.03
CA THR A 348 22.33 19.43 -2.24
C THR A 348 23.23 20.46 -2.91
N GLY A 349 23.74 21.41 -2.13
CA GLY A 349 24.60 22.49 -2.60
C GLY A 349 23.86 23.79 -2.92
N LYS A 350 22.54 23.76 -3.07
CA LYS A 350 21.76 24.94 -3.47
C LYS A 350 21.68 25.99 -2.36
N LYS A 351 21.94 27.26 -2.70
CA LYS A 351 21.68 28.41 -1.81
C LYS A 351 20.19 28.73 -1.82
N ILE A 352 19.58 28.85 -0.65
CA ILE A 352 18.16 29.15 -0.47
C ILE A 352 17.96 30.27 0.55
N LYS A 353 17.00 31.16 0.26
CA LYS A 353 16.64 32.28 1.15
C LYS A 353 15.64 31.83 2.22
N LYS A 354 15.53 32.60 3.30
CA LYS A 354 14.42 32.54 4.25
C LYS A 354 13.10 32.69 3.47
N GLY A 355 12.13 31.83 3.78
CA GLY A 355 10.82 31.77 3.12
C GLY A 355 10.78 30.90 1.85
N ALA A 356 11.93 30.44 1.35
CA ALA A 356 11.99 29.56 0.18
C ALA A 356 11.26 28.24 0.43
N LEU A 357 10.53 27.76 -0.57
CA LEU A 357 9.83 26.49 -0.50
C LEU A 357 10.85 25.33 -0.49
N ILE A 358 10.80 24.50 0.55
CA ILE A 358 11.64 23.30 0.70
C ILE A 358 10.88 22.04 0.27
N GLY A 359 9.58 22.01 0.54
CA GLY A 359 8.75 20.86 0.22
C GLY A 359 7.31 21.02 0.65
N ARG A 360 6.63 19.89 0.76
CA ARG A 360 5.27 19.80 1.28
C ARG A 360 5.20 18.73 2.37
N VAL A 361 4.18 18.83 3.22
CA VAL A 361 3.92 17.89 4.31
C VAL A 361 2.42 17.59 4.42
N ASN A 362 2.07 16.38 4.83
CA ASN A 362 0.66 15.96 4.99
C ASN A 362 0.25 15.73 6.44
N GLN A 363 1.08 15.03 7.23
CA GLN A 363 0.71 14.56 8.56
C GLN A 363 1.35 15.40 9.66
N ASP A 364 2.67 15.46 9.68
CA ASP A 364 3.43 16.28 10.62
C ASP A 364 4.79 16.62 10.02
N LEU A 365 5.31 17.79 10.39
CA LEU A 365 6.65 18.25 10.04
C LEU A 365 7.56 18.01 11.24
N TYR A 366 8.57 17.17 11.04
CA TYR A 366 9.70 17.06 11.96
C TYR A 366 10.62 18.27 11.75
N LEU A 367 10.83 19.04 12.82
CA LEU A 367 11.76 20.17 12.83
C LEU A 367 12.78 20.03 13.96
N GLU A 368 14.06 19.99 13.58
CA GLU A 368 15.18 20.01 14.51
C GLU A 368 16.15 21.14 14.16
N ILE A 369 16.71 21.77 15.19
CA ILE A 369 17.66 22.88 15.04
C ILE A 369 18.90 22.57 15.88
N MET A 370 20.07 22.65 15.25
CA MET A 370 21.35 22.36 15.86
C MET A 370 22.34 23.51 15.63
N GLU A 371 23.23 23.75 16.59
CA GLU A 371 24.39 24.63 16.43
C GLU A 371 25.64 23.86 16.86
N GLY A 372 26.39 23.35 15.88
CA GLY A 372 27.41 22.34 16.10
C GLY A 372 26.85 21.09 16.77
N ARG A 373 27.38 20.72 17.94
CA ARG A 373 26.93 19.56 18.73
C ARG A 373 25.73 19.83 19.65
N PHE A 374 25.21 21.05 19.67
CA PHE A 374 24.15 21.46 20.59
C PHE A 374 22.78 21.49 19.91
N HIS A 375 21.75 20.96 20.58
CA HIS A 375 20.36 21.09 20.14
C HIS A 375 19.73 22.38 20.67
N ILE A 376 18.88 23.00 19.86
CA ILE A 376 18.18 24.24 20.19
C ILE A 376 16.68 23.97 20.11
N ASN A 377 15.93 24.43 21.12
CA ASN A 377 14.47 24.34 21.09
C ASN A 377 13.91 25.13 19.90
N PRO A 378 13.30 24.49 18.89
CA PRO A 378 12.83 25.20 17.71
C PRO A 378 11.75 26.25 18.01
N LEU A 379 10.96 26.07 19.08
CA LEU A 379 9.94 27.05 19.52
C LEU A 379 10.54 28.35 20.08
N GLN A 380 11.83 28.35 20.45
CA GLN A 380 12.55 29.58 20.78
C GLN A 380 13.02 30.33 19.53
N VAL A 381 13.04 29.65 18.38
CA VAL A 381 13.62 30.15 17.12
C VAL A 381 12.53 30.65 16.19
N ILE A 382 11.38 29.98 16.12
CA ILE A 382 10.27 30.31 15.23
C ILE A 382 9.22 31.18 15.93
N GLU A 383 8.55 32.03 15.16
CA GLU A 383 7.45 32.91 15.58
C GLU A 383 6.20 32.15 16.00
#